data_AF-A0A4X2KTQ1-F1
#
_entry.id   AF-A0A4X2KTQ1-F1
#
_cell.length_a   1.000
_cell.length_b   1.000
_cell.length_c   1.000
_cell.angle_alpha   90.00
_cell.angle_beta   90.00
_cell.angle_gamma   90.00
#
_symmetry.space_group_name_H-M   'P 1'
#
loop_
_entity.id
_entity.type
_entity.pdbx_description
1 polymer ?
#
loop_
_entity_poly.entity_id
_entity_poly.type
_entity_poly.pdbx_seq_one_letter_code
_entity_poly.pdbx_strand_id
1 'polypeptide(L)'
;MAPISEALEHLHLEPSQHPVEAPNSNLKEDSLKRTSHFKCVCYGIGKFASCLIARNQLAFLLLFLEKLQIPRNHCYIFDPLFNEVEISVLNTLGLTVLEENEEGKHSIYSEPTIFYMIHCGTALYNNLLWSNWSVNSLSKMMIIGNSFKGIEGKLLTRILQKDYPYVAKILKGTEEIEFPQTLHYMDIFNDTAIHWFPLQKLKELPSEMWTIQKEPNYSKSEELEIIRNQRK
;
A
#
# COMPACT_ATOMS: atom_id res chain seq x y z
N MET A 1 16.83 -4.60 7.76
CA MET A 1 16.34 -5.30 6.56
C MET A 1 15.53 -6.57 6.85
N ALA A 2 15.56 -7.15 8.06
CA ALA A 2 14.71 -8.30 8.42
C ALA A 2 13.17 -8.07 8.29
N PRO A 3 12.62 -6.88 8.63
CA PRO A 3 11.17 -6.67 8.67
C PRO A 3 10.42 -6.88 7.35
N ILE A 4 11.00 -6.41 6.24
CA ILE A 4 10.37 -6.53 4.91
C ILE A 4 10.37 -7.98 4.44
N SER A 5 11.48 -8.71 4.63
CA SER A 5 11.56 -10.13 4.26
C SER A 5 10.50 -10.95 4.98
N GLU A 6 10.36 -10.72 6.29
CA GLU A 6 9.36 -11.37 7.13
C GLU A 6 7.93 -11.04 6.66
N ALA A 7 7.63 -9.76 6.40
CA ALA A 7 6.33 -9.36 5.88
C ALA A 7 5.99 -9.99 4.51
N LEU A 8 6.99 -10.15 3.62
CA LEU A 8 6.81 -10.80 2.30
C LEU A 8 6.59 -12.33 2.41
N GLU A 9 7.09 -12.96 3.48
CA GLU A 9 6.82 -14.38 3.77
C GLU A 9 5.37 -14.63 4.20
N HIS A 10 4.70 -13.61 4.75
CA HIS A 10 3.31 -13.70 5.19
C HIS A 10 2.28 -13.46 4.07
N LEU A 11 2.70 -13.03 2.88
CA LEU A 11 1.81 -12.90 1.74
C LEU A 11 1.41 -14.27 1.19
N HIS A 12 0.11 -14.54 1.13
CA HIS A 12 -0.40 -15.82 0.64
C HIS A 12 -0.30 -15.88 -0.88
N LEU A 13 0.75 -16.54 -1.38
CA LEU A 13 0.95 -16.79 -2.80
C LEU A 13 0.48 -18.20 -3.14
N GLU A 14 -0.36 -18.33 -4.17
CA GLU A 14 -0.61 -19.63 -4.79
C GLU A 14 0.71 -20.15 -5.38
N PRO A 15 1.05 -21.44 -5.21
CA PRO A 15 2.24 -22.01 -5.83
C PRO A 15 2.21 -21.82 -7.35
N SER A 16 3.32 -21.35 -7.93
CA SER A 16 3.52 -21.36 -9.37
C SER A 16 3.35 -22.80 -9.91
N GLN A 17 2.62 -22.97 -11.01
CA GLN A 17 2.37 -24.28 -11.65
C GLN A 17 3.61 -24.88 -12.35
N HIS A 18 4.81 -24.40 -12.05
CA HIS A 18 6.05 -24.98 -12.55
C HIS A 18 6.67 -25.93 -11.51
N PRO A 19 6.99 -27.18 -11.89
CA PRO A 19 7.55 -28.15 -10.96
C PRO A 19 8.98 -27.71 -10.56
N VAL A 20 9.20 -27.48 -9.27
CA VAL A 20 10.53 -27.21 -8.72
C VAL A 20 10.96 -28.40 -7.85
N GLU A 21 12.11 -28.96 -8.19
CA GLU A 21 12.78 -30.06 -7.48
C GLU A 21 13.28 -29.65 -6.07
N ALA A 22 13.66 -30.68 -5.31
CA ALA A 22 13.93 -30.79 -3.86
C ALA A 22 14.56 -29.59 -3.09
N PRO A 23 14.32 -29.50 -1.77
CA PRO A 23 14.65 -28.33 -0.96
C PRO A 23 16.12 -28.33 -0.53
N ASN A 24 16.89 -27.30 -0.89
CA ASN A 24 18.19 -26.99 -0.30
C ASN A 24 18.35 -25.48 -0.07
N SER A 25 18.53 -25.10 1.20
CA SER A 25 19.15 -23.90 1.80
C SER A 25 19.04 -22.49 1.17
N ASN A 26 18.26 -22.26 0.11
CA ASN A 26 18.22 -21.01 -0.66
C ASN A 26 17.00 -20.11 -0.39
N LEU A 27 16.47 -20.13 0.84
CA LEU A 27 15.27 -19.36 1.24
C LEU A 27 15.31 -17.87 0.86
N LYS A 28 16.49 -17.22 0.93
CA LYS A 28 16.66 -15.81 0.51
C LYS A 28 16.62 -15.62 -1.00
N GLU A 29 17.18 -16.55 -1.77
CA GLU A 29 17.25 -16.47 -3.22
C GLU A 29 15.90 -16.84 -3.87
N ASP A 30 15.16 -17.78 -3.25
CA ASP A 30 13.80 -18.13 -3.64
C ASP A 30 12.79 -17.04 -3.28
N SER A 31 12.93 -16.39 -2.11
CA SER A 31 12.08 -15.25 -1.74
C SER A 31 12.32 -14.04 -2.68
N LEU A 32 13.56 -13.78 -3.09
CA LEU A 32 13.90 -12.70 -4.05
C LEU A 32 13.53 -13.01 -5.51
N LYS A 33 13.44 -14.30 -5.91
CA LYS A 33 12.88 -14.70 -7.20
C LYS A 33 11.36 -14.58 -7.23
N ARG A 34 10.69 -14.82 -6.10
CA ARG A 34 9.22 -14.72 -5.96
C ARG A 34 8.68 -13.30 -6.14
N THR A 35 9.44 -12.28 -5.76
CA THR A 35 9.00 -10.86 -5.82
C THR A 35 8.96 -10.28 -7.24
N SER A 36 9.58 -10.92 -8.23
CA SER A 36 9.53 -10.50 -9.65
C SER A 36 8.10 -10.44 -10.22
N HIS A 37 7.16 -11.15 -9.61
CA HIS A 37 5.76 -11.19 -10.00
C HIS A 37 4.88 -10.19 -9.22
N PHE A 38 5.48 -9.41 -8.30
CA PHE A 38 4.70 -8.44 -7.52
C PHE A 38 4.40 -7.21 -8.36
N LYS A 39 3.19 -6.70 -8.15
CA LYS A 39 2.82 -5.35 -8.58
C LYS A 39 3.12 -4.37 -7.47
N CYS A 40 3.43 -3.14 -7.86
CA CYS A 40 3.51 -2.03 -6.92
C CYS A 40 2.55 -0.93 -7.38
N VAL A 41 1.79 -0.36 -6.45
CA VAL A 41 0.94 0.80 -6.71
C VAL A 41 1.34 1.90 -5.73
N CYS A 42 1.72 3.04 -6.26
CA CYS A 42 2.18 4.17 -5.49
C CYS A 42 1.19 5.33 -5.61
N TYR A 43 0.71 5.81 -4.47
CA TYR A 43 -0.12 7.00 -4.39
C TYR A 43 0.56 8.08 -3.56
N GLY A 44 0.34 9.34 -3.93
CA GLY A 44 0.57 10.47 -3.01
C GLY A 44 2.03 10.92 -2.85
N ILE A 45 2.90 10.75 -3.85
CA ILE A 45 4.30 11.22 -3.78
C ILE A 45 4.39 12.75 -3.69
N GLY A 46 3.46 13.48 -4.30
CA GLY A 46 3.47 14.93 -4.44
C GLY A 46 4.47 15.46 -5.48
N LYS A 47 4.65 16.78 -5.49
CA LYS A 47 5.48 17.51 -6.47
C LYS A 47 6.99 17.32 -6.23
N PHE A 48 7.55 16.18 -6.62
CA PHE A 48 8.96 15.82 -6.38
C PHE A 48 9.98 16.71 -7.08
N ALA A 49 9.58 17.47 -8.10
CA ALA A 49 10.44 18.47 -8.71
C ALA A 49 10.78 19.61 -7.72
N SER A 50 9.80 20.04 -6.92
CA SER A 50 9.92 21.18 -5.99
C SER A 50 9.98 20.81 -4.50
N CYS A 51 9.61 19.59 -4.13
CA CYS A 51 9.56 19.14 -2.73
C CYS A 51 10.65 18.10 -2.44
N LEU A 52 11.54 18.41 -1.49
CA LEU A 52 12.63 17.52 -1.09
C LEU A 52 12.11 16.21 -0.48
N ILE A 53 11.03 16.27 0.31
CA ILE A 53 10.42 15.09 0.94
C ILE A 53 9.88 14.15 -0.14
N ALA A 54 9.05 14.67 -1.05
CA ALA A 54 8.51 13.93 -2.19
C ALA A 54 9.61 13.28 -3.04
N ARG A 55 10.70 14.01 -3.28
CA ARG A 55 11.85 13.50 -4.05
C ARG A 55 12.56 12.34 -3.34
N ASN A 56 12.73 12.43 -2.02
CA ASN A 56 13.31 11.33 -1.25
C ASN A 56 12.39 10.11 -1.18
N GLN A 57 11.07 10.32 -1.07
CA GLN A 57 10.10 9.22 -1.14
C GLN A 57 10.13 8.53 -2.51
N LEU A 58 10.23 9.28 -3.61
CA LEU A 58 10.39 8.70 -4.95
C LEU A 58 11.73 7.94 -5.08
N ALA A 59 12.82 8.51 -4.58
CA ALA A 59 14.13 7.83 -4.58
C ALA A 59 14.07 6.52 -3.80
N PHE A 60 13.41 6.51 -2.64
CA PHE A 60 13.20 5.31 -1.84
C PHE A 60 12.36 4.27 -2.59
N LEU A 61 11.25 4.68 -3.22
CA LEU A 61 10.43 3.78 -4.05
C LEU A 61 11.28 3.10 -5.13
N LEU A 62 12.11 3.85 -5.86
CA LEU A 62 12.96 3.30 -6.92
C LEU A 62 13.97 2.28 -6.36
N LEU A 63 14.62 2.60 -5.24
CA LEU A 63 15.55 1.69 -4.56
C LEU A 63 14.84 0.46 -4.01
N PHE A 64 13.61 0.62 -3.52
CA PHE A 64 12.77 -0.47 -3.02
C PHE A 64 12.40 -1.45 -4.14
N LEU A 65 11.96 -0.94 -5.29
CA LEU A 65 11.67 -1.76 -6.47
C LEU A 65 12.91 -2.53 -6.92
N GLU A 66 14.06 -1.86 -7.00
CA GLU A 66 15.34 -2.51 -7.35
C GLU A 66 15.73 -3.58 -6.33
N LYS A 67 15.63 -3.28 -5.03
CA LYS A 67 15.98 -4.21 -3.95
C LYS A 67 15.13 -5.47 -3.96
N LEU A 68 13.84 -5.34 -4.30
CA LEU A 68 12.91 -6.45 -4.44
C LEU A 68 12.86 -7.03 -5.85
N GLN A 69 13.67 -6.52 -6.78
CA GLN A 69 13.67 -6.94 -8.20
C GLN A 69 12.27 -6.88 -8.83
N ILE A 70 11.45 -5.92 -8.42
CA ILE A 70 10.15 -5.64 -9.04
C ILE A 70 10.43 -4.83 -10.32
N PRO A 71 10.02 -5.32 -11.51
CA PRO A 71 10.18 -4.56 -12.75
C PRO A 71 9.52 -3.18 -12.62
N ARG A 72 10.20 -2.12 -13.05
CA ARG A 72 9.67 -0.75 -12.87
C ARG A 72 8.35 -0.53 -13.60
N ASN A 73 8.14 -1.19 -14.73
CA ASN A 73 6.88 -1.16 -15.48
C ASN A 73 5.73 -1.92 -14.78
N HIS A 74 6.00 -2.67 -13.72
CA HIS A 74 4.99 -3.23 -12.80
C HIS A 74 4.67 -2.30 -11.63
N CYS A 75 5.32 -1.14 -11.55
CA CYS A 75 4.99 -0.08 -10.60
C CYS A 75 4.11 0.97 -11.26
N TYR A 76 2.86 1.03 -10.80
CA TYR A 76 1.89 2.04 -11.17
C TYR A 76 1.97 3.20 -10.19
N ILE A 77 2.02 4.43 -10.66
CA ILE A 77 2.15 5.60 -9.79
C ILE A 77 1.12 6.67 -10.16
N PHE A 78 0.52 7.28 -9.14
CA PHE A 78 -0.41 8.38 -9.32
C PHE A 78 -0.29 9.42 -8.21
N ASP A 79 -0.25 10.68 -8.62
CA ASP A 79 -0.52 11.80 -7.76
C ASP A 79 -1.21 12.89 -8.58
N PRO A 80 -2.36 13.43 -8.12
CA PRO A 80 -3.07 14.49 -8.84
C PRO A 80 -2.26 15.80 -8.94
N LEU A 81 -1.15 15.93 -8.22
CA LEU A 81 -0.29 17.11 -8.22
C LEU A 81 0.83 17.05 -9.27
N PHE A 82 1.04 15.91 -9.93
CA PHE A 82 2.06 15.80 -10.96
C PHE A 82 1.77 16.74 -12.14
N ASN A 83 2.83 17.37 -12.65
CA ASN A 83 2.80 18.10 -13.91
C ASN A 83 3.37 17.25 -15.07
N GLU A 84 3.24 17.73 -16.30
CA GLU A 84 3.71 17.03 -17.52
C GLU A 84 5.20 16.67 -17.49
N VAL A 85 6.05 17.53 -16.91
CA VAL A 85 7.49 17.27 -16.78
C VAL A 85 7.74 16.14 -15.80
N GLU A 86 7.06 16.15 -14.65
CA GLU A 86 7.14 15.09 -13.65
C GLU A 86 6.66 13.75 -14.22
N ILE A 87 5.53 13.75 -14.94
CA ILE A 87 5.02 12.56 -15.65
C ILE A 87 6.05 12.04 -16.64
N SER A 88 6.65 12.91 -17.46
CA SER A 88 7.70 12.53 -18.41
C SER A 88 8.92 11.91 -17.72
N VAL A 89 9.33 12.46 -16.58
CA VAL A 89 10.45 11.91 -15.79
C VAL A 89 10.10 10.53 -15.24
N LEU A 90 8.89 10.34 -14.67
CA LEU A 90 8.44 9.03 -14.16
C LEU A 90 8.43 7.96 -15.25
N ASN A 91 7.91 8.30 -16.43
CA ASN A 91 7.91 7.41 -17.60
C ASN A 91 9.34 7.09 -18.07
N THR A 92 10.25 8.08 -18.09
CA THR A 92 11.66 7.87 -18.43
C THR A 92 12.38 6.98 -17.42
N LEU A 93 11.98 7.05 -16.15
CA LEU A 93 12.48 6.17 -15.09
C LEU A 93 11.90 4.75 -15.20
N GLY A 94 10.95 4.51 -16.10
CA GLY A 94 10.33 3.21 -16.37
C GLY A 94 9.14 2.87 -15.50
N LEU A 95 8.60 3.84 -14.74
CA LEU A 95 7.36 3.68 -13.97
C LEU A 95 6.15 3.92 -14.88
N THR A 96 5.01 3.30 -14.55
CA THR A 96 3.76 3.47 -15.27
C THR A 96 2.89 4.50 -14.56
N VAL A 97 2.75 5.70 -15.13
CA VAL A 97 1.85 6.73 -14.55
C VAL A 97 0.40 6.38 -14.86
N LEU A 98 -0.47 6.33 -13.84
CA LEU A 98 -1.90 6.10 -14.05
C LEU A 98 -2.55 7.37 -14.65
N GLU A 99 -3.45 7.18 -15.61
CA GLU A 99 -4.15 8.29 -16.28
C GLU A 99 -5.33 8.82 -15.46
N GLU A 100 -5.93 7.96 -14.64
CA GLU A 100 -7.12 8.27 -13.86
C GLU A 100 -6.83 8.36 -12.36
N ASN A 101 -7.50 9.29 -11.69
CA ASN A 101 -7.53 9.32 -10.24
C ASN A 101 -8.49 8.23 -9.74
N GLU A 102 -7.94 7.07 -9.41
CA GLU A 102 -8.67 5.94 -8.84
C GLU A 102 -9.19 6.21 -7.41
N GLU A 103 -8.85 7.36 -6.80
CA GLU A 103 -9.17 7.71 -5.42
C GLU A 103 -8.74 6.62 -4.42
N GLY A 104 -7.66 5.90 -4.70
CA GLY A 104 -7.14 4.81 -3.87
C GLY A 104 -7.91 3.48 -3.98
N LYS A 105 -8.78 3.32 -4.98
CA LYS A 105 -9.65 2.13 -5.13
C LYS A 105 -9.05 1.05 -6.05
N HIS A 106 -7.73 0.96 -6.15
CA HIS A 106 -7.08 -0.04 -6.99
C HIS A 106 -7.47 -1.46 -6.57
N SER A 107 -7.98 -2.27 -7.49
CA SER A 107 -8.26 -3.67 -7.21
C SER A 107 -7.03 -4.52 -7.52
N ILE A 108 -6.62 -5.37 -6.57
CA ILE A 108 -5.46 -6.25 -6.77
C ILE A 108 -5.79 -7.51 -7.59
N TYR A 109 -7.09 -7.77 -7.83
CA TYR A 109 -7.59 -8.98 -8.46
C TYR A 109 -7.02 -10.27 -7.85
N SER A 110 -6.00 -10.85 -8.49
CA SER A 110 -5.33 -12.09 -8.07
C SER A 110 -3.82 -11.94 -7.87
N GLU A 111 -3.28 -10.73 -8.08
CA GLU A 111 -1.84 -10.49 -8.08
C GLU A 111 -1.38 -9.91 -6.73
N PRO A 112 -0.30 -10.43 -6.15
CA PRO A 112 0.26 -9.88 -4.94
C PRO A 112 0.74 -8.45 -5.19
N THR A 113 0.23 -7.52 -4.40
CA THR A 113 0.40 -6.09 -4.68
C THR A 113 0.90 -5.36 -3.44
N ILE A 114 1.95 -4.56 -3.63
CA ILE A 114 2.50 -3.67 -2.62
C ILE A 114 2.00 -2.25 -2.88
N PHE A 115 1.30 -1.68 -1.91
CA PHE A 115 0.85 -0.29 -1.94
C PHE A 115 1.85 0.61 -1.23
N TYR A 116 2.41 1.59 -1.94
CA TYR A 116 3.29 2.62 -1.39
C TYR A 116 2.49 3.92 -1.25
N MET A 117 2.10 4.26 -0.03
CA MET A 117 1.10 5.30 0.26
C MET A 117 1.56 6.26 1.37
N ILE A 118 2.86 6.50 1.50
CA ILE A 118 3.42 7.31 2.58
C ILE A 118 2.76 8.69 2.66
N HIS A 119 2.31 9.09 3.85
CA HIS A 119 1.61 10.35 4.12
C HIS A 119 0.33 10.60 3.31
N CYS A 120 -0.22 9.57 2.65
CA CYS A 120 -1.53 9.65 2.03
C CYS A 120 -2.61 9.94 3.08
N GLY A 121 -3.69 10.60 2.65
CA GLY A 121 -4.84 10.83 3.50
C GLY A 121 -5.52 9.53 3.92
N THR A 122 -6.13 9.53 5.12
CA THR A 122 -6.77 8.33 5.70
C THR A 122 -7.86 7.74 4.79
N ALA A 123 -8.54 8.59 4.00
CA ALA A 123 -9.55 8.20 3.03
C ALA A 123 -9.00 7.25 1.94
N LEU A 124 -7.76 7.41 1.50
CA LEU A 124 -7.14 6.54 0.49
C LEU A 124 -6.96 5.11 1.02
N TYR A 125 -6.51 4.94 2.26
CA TYR A 125 -6.42 3.62 2.90
C TYR A 125 -7.79 2.97 3.06
N ASN A 126 -8.77 3.76 3.49
CA ASN A 126 -10.13 3.27 3.68
C ASN A 126 -10.77 2.81 2.35
N ASN A 127 -10.53 3.53 1.26
CA ASN A 127 -10.95 3.17 -0.09
C ASN A 127 -10.23 1.92 -0.62
N LEU A 128 -8.91 1.84 -0.37
CA LEU A 128 -8.09 0.69 -0.76
C LEU A 128 -8.59 -0.59 -0.08
N LEU A 129 -8.81 -0.52 1.23
CA LEU A 129 -9.36 -1.62 2.00
C LEU A 129 -10.76 -2.01 1.49
N TRP A 130 -11.64 -1.03 1.26
CA TRP A 130 -12.98 -1.29 0.74
C TRP A 130 -12.98 -2.00 -0.61
N SER A 131 -12.20 -1.52 -1.58
CA SER A 131 -12.13 -2.10 -2.93
C SER A 131 -11.55 -3.52 -2.95
N ASN A 132 -10.85 -3.91 -1.88
CA ASN A 132 -10.23 -5.22 -1.71
C ASN A 132 -10.77 -5.99 -0.49
N TRP A 133 -12.00 -5.71 -0.05
CA TRP A 133 -12.55 -6.18 1.24
C TRP A 133 -12.93 -7.67 1.27
N SER A 134 -11.95 -8.54 1.07
CA SER A 134 -12.09 -10.00 1.19
C SER A 134 -10.85 -10.62 1.82
N VAL A 135 -11.01 -11.77 2.48
CA VAL A 135 -9.89 -12.52 3.05
C VAL A 135 -8.84 -12.84 1.98
N ASN A 136 -9.28 -13.26 0.79
CA ASN A 136 -8.38 -13.62 -0.31
C ASN A 136 -7.60 -12.41 -0.82
N SER A 137 -8.24 -11.25 -0.99
CA SER A 137 -7.56 -10.06 -1.49
C SER A 137 -6.62 -9.46 -0.43
N LEU A 138 -7.09 -9.25 0.80
CA LEU A 138 -6.27 -8.62 1.83
C LEU A 138 -5.02 -9.47 2.16
N SER A 139 -5.11 -10.80 2.16
CA SER A 139 -3.95 -11.68 2.40
C SER A 139 -2.87 -11.66 1.31
N LYS A 140 -3.14 -11.01 0.17
CA LYS A 140 -2.22 -10.81 -0.96
C LYS A 140 -1.70 -9.37 -1.05
N MET A 141 -2.06 -8.52 -0.08
CA MET A 141 -1.73 -7.11 -0.07
C MET A 141 -0.70 -6.78 1.02
N MET A 142 0.23 -5.91 0.69
CA MET A 142 1.09 -5.22 1.65
C MET A 142 0.92 -3.71 1.47
N ILE A 143 0.96 -2.96 2.57
CA ILE A 143 0.94 -1.50 2.54
C ILE A 143 2.21 -0.96 3.18
N ILE A 144 2.86 0.00 2.56
CA ILE A 144 3.90 0.84 3.14
C ILE A 144 3.31 2.23 3.22
N GLY A 145 2.92 2.66 4.42
CA GLY A 145 2.12 3.86 4.61
C GLY A 145 1.97 4.23 6.08
N ASN A 146 1.00 5.07 6.40
CA ASN A 146 0.75 5.57 7.74
C ASN A 146 0.31 4.43 8.67
N SER A 147 0.92 4.35 9.85
CA SER A 147 0.55 3.40 10.90
C SER A 147 -0.95 3.46 11.19
N PHE A 148 -1.62 2.30 11.16
CA PHE A 148 -3.04 2.19 11.44
C PHE A 148 -3.30 2.34 12.93
N LYS A 149 -2.35 1.90 13.78
CA LYS A 149 -2.37 2.22 15.21
C LYS A 149 -2.18 3.71 15.44
N GLY A 150 -1.33 4.36 14.66
CA GLY A 150 -1.15 5.82 14.67
C GLY A 150 -2.42 6.56 14.29
N ILE A 151 -3.12 6.12 13.24
CA ILE A 151 -4.43 6.65 12.83
C ILE A 151 -5.47 6.44 13.93
N GLU A 152 -5.54 5.23 14.51
CA GLU A 152 -6.43 4.91 15.63
C GLU A 152 -6.18 5.81 16.85
N GLY A 153 -4.92 6.07 17.19
CA GLY A 153 -4.54 6.92 18.32
C GLY A 153 -4.79 8.42 18.09
N LYS A 154 -4.76 8.89 16.84
CA LYS A 154 -4.96 10.31 16.48
C LYS A 154 -6.45 10.68 16.33
N LEU A 155 -7.29 9.76 15.86
CA LEU A 155 -8.70 10.02 15.58
C LEU A 155 -9.61 9.64 16.76
N LEU A 156 -10.66 10.44 17.00
CA LEU A 156 -11.72 10.03 17.92
C LEU A 156 -12.38 8.74 17.41
N THR A 157 -12.63 7.78 18.29
CA THR A 157 -13.24 6.48 17.94
C THR A 157 -14.50 6.63 17.10
N ARG A 158 -15.37 7.61 17.44
CA ARG A 158 -16.60 7.90 16.68
C ARG A 158 -16.35 8.36 15.24
N ILE A 159 -15.25 9.08 14.99
CA ILE A 159 -14.86 9.57 13.67
C ILE A 159 -14.28 8.39 12.88
N LEU A 160 -13.32 7.67 13.47
CA LEU A 160 -12.71 6.50 12.85
C LEU A 160 -13.76 5.47 12.41
N GLN A 161 -14.70 5.13 13.28
CA GLN A 161 -15.75 4.15 12.98
C GLN A 161 -16.76 4.63 11.93
N LYS A 162 -17.03 5.94 11.86
CA LYS A 162 -18.04 6.50 10.97
C LYS A 162 -17.47 6.78 9.58
N ASP A 163 -16.33 7.47 9.53
CA ASP A 163 -15.78 8.02 8.31
C ASP A 163 -14.72 7.08 7.69
N TYR A 164 -14.05 6.27 8.51
CA TYR A 164 -13.04 5.29 8.07
C TYR A 164 -13.33 3.86 8.56
N PRO A 165 -14.54 3.33 8.31
CA PRO A 165 -14.99 2.07 8.89
C PRO A 165 -14.12 0.87 8.51
N TYR A 166 -13.49 0.86 7.33
CA TYR A 166 -12.67 -0.26 6.90
C TYR A 166 -11.31 -0.29 7.62
N VAL A 167 -10.70 0.89 7.84
CA VAL A 167 -9.53 1.02 8.71
C VAL A 167 -9.88 0.55 10.12
N ALA A 168 -10.98 1.05 10.69
CA ALA A 168 -11.43 0.68 12.04
C ALA A 168 -11.64 -0.83 12.22
N LYS A 169 -12.23 -1.48 11.21
CA LYS A 169 -12.58 -2.90 11.22
C LYS A 169 -11.36 -3.80 11.08
N ILE A 170 -10.39 -3.42 10.24
CA ILE A 170 -9.28 -4.31 9.89
C ILE A 170 -8.18 -4.36 10.94
N LEU A 171 -8.16 -3.46 11.93
CA LEU A 171 -7.09 -3.35 12.94
C LEU A 171 -6.70 -4.69 13.58
N LYS A 172 -7.68 -5.51 13.97
CA LYS A 172 -7.40 -6.84 14.56
C LYS A 172 -6.88 -7.87 13.54
N GLY A 173 -7.23 -7.70 12.27
CA GLY A 173 -6.78 -8.52 11.14
C GLY A 173 -5.44 -8.08 10.56
N THR A 174 -4.85 -7.00 11.06
CA THR A 174 -3.63 -6.39 10.55
C THR A 174 -2.46 -6.71 11.47
N GLU A 175 -1.29 -6.94 10.88
CA GLU A 175 0.00 -6.76 11.54
C GLU A 175 0.68 -5.53 10.94
N GLU A 176 1.37 -4.78 11.78
CA GLU A 176 2.20 -3.68 11.33
C GLU A 176 3.50 -3.59 12.11
N ILE A 177 4.57 -3.26 11.40
CA ILE A 177 5.88 -2.94 11.96
C ILE A 177 6.29 -1.53 11.52
N GLU A 178 6.73 -0.72 12.48
CA GLU A 178 7.17 0.64 12.21
C GLU A 178 8.38 0.65 11.26
N PHE A 179 8.41 1.66 10.39
CA PHE A 179 9.56 1.88 9.53
C PHE A 179 10.79 2.22 10.37
N PRO A 180 12.00 1.75 9.99
CA PRO A 180 13.21 2.09 10.72
C PRO A 180 13.40 3.61 10.80
N GLN A 181 13.39 4.15 12.01
CA GLN A 181 13.63 5.56 12.23
C GLN A 181 15.13 5.86 12.07
N THR A 182 15.44 6.87 11.28
CA THR A 182 16.80 7.39 11.14
C THR A 182 16.75 8.89 11.25
N LEU A 183 17.68 9.49 12.01
CA LEU A 183 17.72 10.94 12.25
C LEU A 183 17.71 11.77 10.95
N HIS A 184 18.25 11.21 9.85
CA HIS A 184 18.35 11.89 8.57
C HIS A 184 17.06 11.89 7.74
N TYR A 185 16.13 10.94 7.98
CA TYR A 185 14.90 10.80 7.19
C TYR A 185 13.64 10.81 8.07
N MET A 186 13.74 11.30 9.31
CA MET A 186 12.62 11.30 10.26
C MET A 186 11.43 12.10 9.75
N ASP A 187 11.65 13.26 9.14
CA ASP A 187 10.61 14.12 8.57
C ASP A 187 10.00 13.56 7.27
N ILE A 188 10.62 12.54 6.67
CA ILE A 188 10.21 11.95 5.41
C ILE A 188 9.37 10.68 5.63
N PHE A 189 9.78 9.85 6.60
CA PHE A 189 9.16 8.55 6.88
C PHE A 189 8.63 8.43 8.31
N ASN A 190 8.39 9.54 9.02
CA ASN A 190 7.66 9.51 10.30
C ASN A 190 6.30 8.84 10.11
N ASP A 191 5.78 8.26 11.20
CA ASP A 191 4.47 7.61 11.22
C ASP A 191 4.27 6.54 10.14
N THR A 192 5.34 6.09 9.46
CA THR A 192 5.28 5.08 8.42
C THR A 192 5.43 3.69 9.05
N ALA A 193 4.65 2.75 8.56
CA ALA A 193 4.71 1.34 8.91
C ALA A 193 4.57 0.47 7.66
N ILE A 194 5.01 -0.78 7.79
CA ILE A 194 4.74 -1.84 6.82
C ILE A 194 3.60 -2.67 7.41
N HIS A 195 2.52 -2.80 6.66
CA HIS A 195 1.31 -3.52 7.05
C HIS A 195 1.14 -4.75 6.18
N TRP A 196 0.73 -5.85 6.81
CA TRP A 196 0.27 -7.04 6.12
C TRP A 196 -0.91 -7.64 6.86
N PHE A 197 -1.63 -8.54 6.19
CA PHE A 197 -2.88 -9.09 6.68
C PHE A 197 -2.77 -10.62 6.75
N PRO A 198 -2.26 -11.19 7.86
CA PRO A 198 -2.07 -12.63 7.97
C PRO A 198 -3.38 -13.39 7.73
N LEU A 199 -3.34 -14.39 6.86
CA LEU A 199 -4.51 -15.19 6.52
C LEU A 199 -5.21 -15.78 7.76
N GLN A 200 -4.43 -16.18 8.77
CA GLN A 200 -4.97 -16.69 10.03
C GLN A 200 -5.78 -15.62 10.78
N LYS A 201 -5.22 -14.43 10.99
CA LYS A 201 -5.91 -13.31 11.65
C LYS A 201 -7.18 -12.91 10.90
N LEU A 202 -7.14 -12.91 9.57
CA LEU A 202 -8.32 -12.60 8.75
C LEU A 202 -9.45 -13.64 8.91
N LYS A 203 -9.10 -14.93 9.04
CA LYS A 203 -10.07 -16.02 9.26
C LYS A 203 -10.66 -16.02 10.67
N GLU A 204 -9.96 -15.44 11.64
CA GLU A 204 -10.45 -15.27 13.03
C GLU A 204 -11.43 -14.10 13.18
N LEU A 205 -11.52 -13.21 12.19
CA LEU A 205 -12.49 -12.12 12.19
C LEU A 205 -13.93 -12.64 11.94
N PRO A 206 -14.95 -12.01 12.55
CA PRO A 206 -16.35 -12.41 12.36
C PRO A 206 -16.75 -12.43 10.89
N SER A 207 -17.45 -13.49 10.47
CA SER A 207 -17.81 -13.70 9.06
C SER A 207 -18.65 -12.57 8.47
N GLU A 208 -19.45 -11.92 9.32
CA GLU A 208 -20.34 -10.81 8.98
C GLU A 208 -19.54 -9.57 8.54
N MET A 209 -18.29 -9.45 8.98
CA MET A 209 -17.40 -8.35 8.59
C MET A 209 -17.14 -8.33 7.08
N TRP A 210 -17.11 -9.51 6.43
CA TRP A 210 -16.78 -9.68 5.01
C TRP A 210 -17.97 -9.51 4.06
N THR A 211 -19.17 -9.25 4.59
CA THR A 211 -20.32 -8.91 3.76
C THR A 211 -20.05 -7.62 2.98
N ILE A 212 -20.41 -7.59 1.69
CA ILE A 212 -20.17 -6.44 0.81
C ILE A 212 -20.85 -5.22 1.41
N GLN A 213 -20.04 -4.20 1.68
CA GLN A 213 -20.48 -2.95 2.30
C GLN A 213 -20.48 -1.80 1.29
N LYS A 214 -21.25 -0.77 1.65
CA LYS A 214 -21.38 0.45 0.85
C LYS A 214 -20.01 1.11 0.66
N GLU A 215 -19.81 1.64 -0.54
CA GLU A 215 -18.66 2.50 -0.83
C GLU A 215 -18.56 3.64 0.19
N PRO A 216 -17.37 3.91 0.74
CA PRO A 216 -17.15 5.06 1.60
C PRO A 216 -17.66 6.35 0.96
N ASN A 217 -18.50 7.10 1.69
CA ASN A 217 -18.98 8.39 1.23
C ASN A 217 -18.55 9.50 2.18
N TYR A 218 -17.59 10.29 1.71
CA TYR A 218 -17.09 11.45 2.43
C TYR A 218 -17.90 12.70 2.03
N SER A 219 -19.17 12.77 2.43
CA SER A 219 -20.11 13.81 1.96
C SER A 219 -20.04 15.16 2.70
N LYS A 220 -19.37 15.25 3.86
CA LYS A 220 -19.42 16.43 4.75
C LYS A 220 -18.22 16.62 5.68
N SER A 221 -17.03 16.10 5.34
CA SER A 221 -15.83 16.46 6.10
C SER A 221 -15.17 17.63 5.37
N GLU A 222 -15.01 18.76 6.04
CA GLU A 222 -14.21 19.89 5.53
C GLU A 222 -12.70 19.52 5.49
N GLU A 223 -12.34 18.32 5.95
CA GLU A 223 -10.99 17.75 6.05
C GLU A 223 -10.85 16.51 5.15
N LEU A 224 -11.28 16.59 3.88
CA LEU A 224 -10.97 15.53 2.92
C LEU A 224 -9.50 15.63 2.56
N GLU A 225 -8.67 14.77 3.17
CA GLU A 225 -7.29 14.52 2.75
C GLU A 225 -7.23 13.71 1.42
N ILE A 226 -8.22 13.89 0.53
CA ILE A 226 -8.29 13.23 -0.77
C ILE A 226 -8.80 14.20 -1.83
N ILE A 227 -8.04 14.31 -2.93
CA ILE A 227 -8.46 15.03 -4.12
C ILE A 227 -9.37 14.09 -4.92
N ARG A 228 -10.60 14.53 -5.20
CA ARG A 228 -11.64 13.72 -5.86
C ARG A 228 -11.76 14.07 -7.34
N ASN A 229 -12.25 13.13 -8.13
CA ASN A 229 -12.68 13.44 -9.49
C ASN A 229 -13.82 14.46 -9.45
N GLN A 230 -13.78 15.47 -10.32
CA GLN A 230 -14.93 16.35 -10.51
C GLN A 230 -16.08 15.50 -11.06
N ARG A 231 -17.23 15.51 -10.38
CA ARG A 231 -18.44 14.89 -10.92
C ARG A 231 -18.81 15.65 -12.20
N LYS A 232 -18.77 14.96 -13.34
CA LYS A 232 -19.39 15.44 -14.58
C LYS A 232 -20.90 15.52 -14.40
#